data_AF-A0A1Q7GRP7-F1
#
_entry.id   AF-A0A1Q7GRP7-F1
#
_cell.length_a   1.000
_cell.length_b   1.000
_cell.length_c   1.000
_cell.angle_alpha   90.00
_cell.angle_beta   90.00
_cell.angle_gamma   90.00
#
_symmetry.space_group_name_H-M   'P 1'
#
loop_
_entity.id
_entity.type
_entity.pdbx_description
1 polymer ?
#
loop_
_entity_poly.entity_id
_entity_poly.type
_entity_poly.pdbx_seq_one_letter_code
_entity_poly.pdbx_strand_id
1 'polypeptide(L)'
;MRRIVFALAIVAALCATRSHMIANAGSDWTQWGGPTRNFMSESKGLASSWPPGGPKKLWTRALGEGHSSILVEGGRLYTMYRPGGLVTYVRRSQEEVVIALDAATGKTIWEYRFAAPTDGVDFSQGAGPHATPLIVGNRLYATSSRRELFALDKATGKLFWSHDFITEYGAPNPGRGYSCSPLAYRDTVIVTVGGPNQAVAAFNQQSGALVWKSGSGETSPASPILIDVDGQPQLVVFGGDRIVGMNPANGQTLWSHPHKTDWGLNISTPVWSPTDHLLFASAAYSTGSRALELRQLDGKAHVAEKWFTNRMRVHIGTVIRLGDYVYGSSGDFGPAFLSAVDMKTGKVVWQDRSFSRAQLLYADGKLILLDEDGNLGLADVSPKGLNVLARAPVLQNISWTPPTLAGTTLYVRDRKTIAAFNLGA
;
A
#
# COMPACT_ATOMS: atom_id res chain seq x y z
N MET A 1 -86.59 10.21 27.03
CA MET A 1 -85.63 10.85 26.08
C MET A 1 -84.56 11.59 26.86
N ARG A 2 -83.36 11.03 27.01
CA ARG A 2 -82.18 11.77 27.51
C ARG A 2 -80.94 11.28 26.77
N ARG A 3 -80.21 12.26 26.22
CA ARG A 3 -79.04 12.13 25.34
C ARG A 3 -77.83 11.64 26.14
N ILE A 4 -77.07 10.70 25.58
CA ILE A 4 -75.75 10.30 26.07
C ILE A 4 -74.71 10.75 25.05
N VAL A 5 -73.72 11.49 25.53
CA VAL A 5 -72.57 12.04 24.80
C VAL A 5 -71.52 10.94 24.64
N PHE A 6 -71.04 10.69 23.42
CA PHE A 6 -69.84 9.88 23.18
C PHE A 6 -68.67 10.80 22.84
N ALA A 7 -67.58 10.67 23.59
CA ALA A 7 -66.32 11.36 23.37
C ALA A 7 -65.48 10.64 22.31
N LEU A 8 -64.97 11.39 21.33
CA LEU A 8 -64.04 10.91 20.31
C LEU A 8 -62.60 11.05 20.83
N ALA A 9 -61.84 9.96 20.89
CA ALA A 9 -60.39 10.00 21.10
C ALA A 9 -59.69 9.86 19.75
N ILE A 10 -58.94 10.88 19.35
CA ILE A 10 -58.08 10.89 18.15
C ILE A 10 -56.69 10.38 18.58
N VAL A 11 -56.28 9.21 18.08
CA VAL A 11 -54.90 8.72 18.18
C VAL A 11 -54.17 9.12 16.91
N ALA A 12 -53.26 10.08 17.00
CA ALA A 12 -52.36 10.44 15.91
C ALA A 12 -51.19 9.44 15.85
N ALA A 13 -51.13 8.66 14.77
CA ALA A 13 -50.00 7.79 14.48
C ALA A 13 -48.83 8.61 13.92
N LEU A 14 -47.78 8.81 14.73
CA LEU A 14 -46.51 9.36 14.27
C LEU A 14 -45.77 8.29 13.43
N CYS A 15 -45.78 8.45 12.12
CA CYS A 15 -45.00 7.63 11.20
C CYS A 15 -43.54 8.11 11.25
N ALA A 16 -42.71 7.48 12.09
CA ALA A 16 -41.28 7.75 12.13
C ALA A 16 -40.61 7.08 10.91
N THR A 17 -40.34 7.87 9.86
CA THR A 17 -39.50 7.44 8.75
C THR A 17 -38.08 7.25 9.26
N ARG A 18 -37.65 5.99 9.44
CA ARG A 18 -36.24 5.64 9.61
C ARG A 18 -35.54 5.96 8.29
N SER A 19 -34.85 7.10 8.25
CA SER A 19 -33.85 7.36 7.22
C SER A 19 -32.74 6.33 7.41
N HIS A 20 -32.82 5.22 6.68
CA HIS A 20 -31.66 4.37 6.47
C HIS A 20 -30.66 5.22 5.68
N MET A 21 -29.65 5.75 6.38
CA MET A 21 -28.42 6.11 5.71
C MET A 21 -27.96 4.85 4.99
N ILE A 22 -28.11 4.84 3.68
CA ILE A 22 -27.36 3.94 2.82
C ILE A 22 -25.92 4.37 3.06
N ALA A 23 -25.24 3.68 3.97
CA ALA A 23 -23.80 3.69 4.01
C ALA A 23 -23.40 3.17 2.64
N ASN A 24 -22.96 4.08 1.77
CA ASN A 24 -22.32 3.71 0.54
C ASN A 24 -21.00 3.06 0.99
N ALA A 25 -21.07 1.76 1.29
CA ALA A 25 -19.95 0.97 1.79
C ALA A 25 -18.97 0.84 0.62
N GLY A 26 -18.16 1.87 0.43
CA GLY A 26 -16.95 1.76 -0.36
C GLY A 26 -16.14 0.61 0.20
N SER A 27 -15.58 -0.22 -0.67
CA SER A 27 -14.75 -1.36 -0.27
C SER A 27 -13.68 -0.94 0.72
N ASP A 28 -13.60 -1.60 1.88
CA ASP A 28 -12.55 -1.35 2.86
C ASP A 28 -11.15 -1.53 2.23
N TRP A 29 -10.19 -0.73 2.64
CA TRP A 29 -8.80 -0.77 2.17
C TRP A 29 -7.91 -0.99 3.40
N THR A 30 -7.80 -2.22 3.85
CA THR A 30 -7.22 -2.60 5.15
C THR A 30 -5.75 -2.97 5.11
N GLN A 31 -5.10 -2.93 3.95
CA GLN A 31 -3.71 -3.33 3.76
C GLN A 31 -3.03 -2.57 2.60
N TRP A 32 -1.70 -2.63 2.55
CA TRP A 32 -0.91 -2.19 1.39
C TRP A 32 -1.49 -2.73 0.08
N GLY A 33 -1.70 -1.87 -0.91
CA GLY A 33 -2.25 -2.30 -2.21
C GLY A 33 -3.74 -2.66 -2.22
N GLY A 34 -4.48 -2.43 -1.13
CA GLY A 34 -5.94 -2.60 -1.09
C GLY A 34 -6.39 -4.03 -0.82
N PRO A 35 -7.68 -4.34 -1.05
CA PRO A 35 -8.29 -5.62 -0.69
C PRO A 35 -7.50 -6.84 -1.15
N THR A 36 -6.86 -6.74 -2.32
CA THR A 36 -6.12 -7.82 -2.99
C THR A 36 -4.62 -7.52 -3.15
N ARG A 37 -4.07 -6.54 -2.42
CA ARG A 37 -2.62 -6.23 -2.38
C ARG A 37 -1.97 -5.92 -3.75
N ASN A 38 -2.77 -5.46 -4.72
CA ASN A 38 -2.40 -5.28 -6.13
C ASN A 38 -2.83 -3.92 -6.72
N PHE A 39 -3.24 -2.98 -5.86
CA PHE A 39 -3.70 -1.63 -6.20
C PHE A 39 -4.92 -1.60 -7.13
N MET A 40 -5.75 -2.64 -7.07
CA MET A 40 -7.04 -2.69 -7.75
C MET A 40 -8.19 -2.57 -6.77
N SER A 41 -9.27 -1.91 -7.19
CA SER A 41 -10.52 -1.80 -6.43
C SER A 41 -11.72 -2.11 -7.33
N GLU A 42 -12.73 -2.75 -6.73
CA GLU A 42 -14.01 -3.01 -7.39
C GLU A 42 -14.93 -1.78 -7.41
N SER A 43 -14.50 -0.65 -6.82
CA SER A 43 -15.26 0.60 -6.78
C SER A 43 -15.74 1.00 -8.18
N LYS A 44 -16.96 1.55 -8.24
CA LYS A 44 -17.68 1.95 -9.46
C LYS A 44 -18.18 3.39 -9.35
N GLY A 45 -18.63 3.94 -10.48
CA GLY A 45 -19.27 5.26 -10.54
C GLY A 45 -18.24 6.40 -10.54
N LEU A 46 -17.03 6.14 -11.02
CA LEU A 46 -16.02 7.18 -11.18
C LEU A 46 -16.35 8.04 -12.40
N ALA A 47 -16.26 9.35 -12.23
CA ALA A 47 -16.43 10.32 -13.29
C ALA A 47 -15.45 10.05 -14.45
N SER A 48 -15.85 10.45 -15.66
CA SER A 48 -14.98 10.42 -16.85
C SER A 48 -14.32 11.77 -17.14
N SER A 49 -14.64 12.80 -16.37
CA SER A 49 -14.03 14.13 -16.46
C SER A 49 -14.17 14.86 -15.14
N TRP A 50 -13.37 15.91 -14.95
CA TRP A 50 -13.49 16.83 -13.82
C TRP A 50 -13.63 18.27 -14.33
N PRO A 51 -14.17 19.18 -13.51
CA PRO A 51 -14.03 20.61 -13.76
C PRO A 51 -12.56 21.05 -13.87
N PRO A 52 -12.26 22.24 -14.43
CA PRO A 52 -10.88 22.73 -14.57
C PRO A 52 -10.06 22.77 -13.26
N GLY A 53 -10.73 22.88 -12.11
CA GLY A 53 -10.11 22.86 -10.78
C GLY A 53 -9.87 21.46 -10.21
N GLY A 54 -10.17 20.39 -10.96
CA GLY A 54 -10.06 19.01 -10.51
C GLY A 54 -11.32 18.47 -9.79
N PRO A 55 -11.21 17.26 -9.21
CA PRO A 55 -12.33 16.63 -8.51
C PRO A 55 -12.72 17.44 -7.27
N LYS A 56 -13.95 17.23 -6.78
CA LYS A 56 -14.43 17.93 -5.57
C LYS A 56 -13.57 17.56 -4.37
N LYS A 57 -12.79 18.51 -3.87
CA LYS A 57 -12.05 18.38 -2.60
C LYS A 57 -13.06 18.32 -1.44
N LEU A 58 -13.01 17.24 -0.67
CA LEU A 58 -13.85 17.06 0.52
C LEU A 58 -13.20 17.73 1.73
N TRP A 59 -11.92 17.49 1.95
CA TRP A 59 -11.12 18.12 2.98
C TRP A 59 -9.62 17.99 2.68
N THR A 60 -8.82 18.81 3.36
CA THR A 60 -7.36 18.73 3.37
C THR A 60 -6.85 19.22 4.72
N ARG A 61 -5.74 18.67 5.21
CA ARG A 61 -5.04 19.15 6.41
C ARG A 61 -3.55 18.82 6.37
N ALA A 62 -2.80 19.56 7.18
CA ALA A 62 -1.44 19.16 7.52
C ALA A 62 -1.44 17.84 8.32
N LEU A 63 -0.41 17.05 8.11
CA LEU A 63 -0.14 15.79 8.82
C LEU A 63 1.28 15.80 9.39
N GLY A 64 2.27 15.69 8.51
CA GLY A 64 3.69 15.60 8.83
C GLY A 64 4.43 14.73 7.82
N GLU A 65 5.72 14.48 8.06
CA GLU A 65 6.56 13.68 7.17
C GLU A 65 6.11 12.21 7.12
N GLY A 66 6.37 11.54 5.99
CA GLY A 66 6.13 10.12 5.83
C GLY A 66 5.67 9.73 4.43
N HIS A 67 5.73 8.43 4.16
CA HIS A 67 5.31 7.77 2.92
C HIS A 67 4.30 6.63 3.18
N SER A 68 3.80 6.52 4.41
CA SER A 68 2.80 5.53 4.82
C SER A 68 1.49 5.74 4.06
N SER A 69 0.97 4.70 3.39
CA SER A 69 -0.34 4.79 2.73
C SER A 69 -1.47 4.91 3.74
N ILE A 70 -2.66 5.19 3.23
CA ILE A 70 -3.84 5.49 4.03
C ILE A 70 -4.76 4.27 3.97
N LEU A 71 -4.98 3.60 5.09
CA LEU A 71 -6.01 2.57 5.15
C LEU A 71 -7.38 3.22 5.39
N VAL A 72 -8.44 2.58 4.94
CA VAL A 72 -9.83 2.98 5.24
C VAL A 72 -10.65 1.78 5.66
N GLU A 73 -11.40 1.93 6.75
CA GLU A 73 -12.36 0.92 7.18
C GLU A 73 -13.38 1.56 8.13
N GLY A 74 -14.67 1.26 7.96
CA GLY A 74 -15.71 1.68 8.90
C GLY A 74 -15.77 3.19 9.16
N GLY A 75 -15.52 4.01 8.14
CA GLY A 75 -15.53 5.48 8.26
C GLY A 75 -14.31 6.10 8.95
N ARG A 76 -13.25 5.31 9.16
CA ARG A 76 -11.97 5.76 9.73
C ARG A 76 -10.83 5.58 8.75
N LEU A 77 -9.85 6.46 8.84
CA LEU A 77 -8.58 6.34 8.14
C LEU A 77 -7.47 5.98 9.11
N TYR A 78 -6.51 5.18 8.67
CA TYR A 78 -5.33 4.83 9.45
C TYR A 78 -4.07 5.04 8.64
N THR A 79 -3.10 5.74 9.19
CA THR A 79 -1.80 5.96 8.54
C THR A 79 -0.74 6.26 9.60
N MET A 80 0.48 6.57 9.17
CA MET A 80 1.56 6.96 10.05
C MET A 80 2.28 8.21 9.55
N TYR A 81 2.81 9.01 10.48
CA TYR A 81 3.57 10.20 10.15
C TYR A 81 4.61 10.52 11.22
N ARG A 82 5.63 11.28 10.83
CA ARG A 82 6.58 11.93 11.73
C ARG A 82 6.16 13.39 11.89
N PRO A 83 5.84 13.85 13.12
CA PRO A 83 5.49 15.24 13.36
C PRO A 83 6.60 16.19 12.87
N GLY A 84 6.21 17.29 12.25
CA GLY A 84 7.15 18.35 11.90
C GLY A 84 7.55 19.17 13.13
N GLY A 85 8.82 19.60 13.19
CA GLY A 85 9.23 20.71 14.05
C GLY A 85 8.99 22.05 13.35
N LEU A 86 8.75 23.12 14.13
CA LEU A 86 8.56 24.50 13.63
C LEU A 86 9.80 25.10 12.92
N VAL A 87 10.93 24.39 12.86
CA VAL A 87 12.20 24.93 12.35
C VAL A 87 12.85 23.96 11.35
N THR A 88 12.78 24.35 10.08
CA THR A 88 13.62 24.00 8.93
C THR A 88 14.67 22.92 9.16
N TYR A 89 14.60 21.78 8.46
CA TYR A 89 15.66 20.80 8.08
C TYR A 89 16.79 20.41 9.07
N VAL A 90 16.86 20.99 10.27
CA VAL A 90 18.01 20.99 11.17
C VAL A 90 17.72 20.11 12.39
N ARG A 91 16.45 20.00 12.82
CA ARG A 91 16.03 19.04 13.86
C ARG A 91 14.68 18.41 13.52
N ARG A 92 14.72 17.18 13.03
CA ARG A 92 13.54 16.34 12.85
C ARG A 92 12.98 15.92 14.21
N SER A 93 11.66 15.72 14.29
CA SER A 93 11.04 15.06 15.46
C SER A 93 11.76 13.74 15.72
N GLN A 94 11.93 13.38 17.00
CA GLN A 94 12.48 12.08 17.43
C GLN A 94 11.36 11.07 17.72
N GLU A 95 10.14 11.36 17.30
CA GLU A 95 8.96 10.53 17.46
C GLU A 95 8.27 10.27 16.12
N GLU A 96 7.63 9.12 16.01
CA GLU A 96 6.67 8.78 14.96
C GLU A 96 5.29 8.53 15.58
N VAL A 97 4.25 8.61 14.76
CA VAL A 97 2.85 8.52 15.19
C VAL A 97 2.09 7.57 14.29
N VAL A 98 1.40 6.60 14.88
CA VAL A 98 0.26 5.90 14.25
C VAL A 98 -0.99 6.70 14.57
N ILE A 99 -1.82 7.00 13.57
CA ILE A 99 -2.98 7.88 13.72
C ILE A 99 -4.24 7.25 13.15
N ALA A 100 -5.37 7.46 13.83
CA ALA A 100 -6.69 7.28 13.26
C ALA A 100 -7.37 8.64 13.02
N LEU A 101 -7.98 8.79 11.85
CA LEU A 101 -8.74 9.97 11.47
C LEU A 101 -10.19 9.60 11.17
N ASP A 102 -11.10 10.54 11.38
CA ASP A 102 -12.46 10.47 10.82
C ASP A 102 -12.38 10.69 9.31
N ALA A 103 -12.91 9.74 8.52
CA ALA A 103 -12.73 9.74 7.07
C ALA A 103 -13.53 10.86 6.37
N ALA A 104 -14.61 11.34 6.98
CA ALA A 104 -15.46 12.39 6.43
C ALA A 104 -14.89 13.79 6.65
N THR A 105 -14.13 14.00 7.72
CA THR A 105 -13.66 15.32 8.14
C THR A 105 -12.14 15.47 8.19
N GLY A 106 -11.41 14.36 8.18
CA GLY A 106 -9.95 14.33 8.40
C GLY A 106 -9.54 14.66 9.83
N LYS A 107 -10.47 14.80 10.78
CA LYS A 107 -10.14 15.11 12.18
C LYS A 107 -9.51 13.91 12.88
N THR A 108 -8.54 14.17 13.76
CA THR A 108 -7.91 13.14 14.57
C THR A 108 -8.94 12.51 15.51
N ILE A 109 -8.99 11.17 15.54
CA ILE A 109 -9.76 10.39 16.52
C ILE A 109 -8.83 10.00 17.67
N TRP A 110 -7.69 9.39 17.35
CA TRP A 110 -6.66 9.03 18.31
C TRP A 110 -5.28 9.03 17.65
N GLU A 111 -4.24 9.15 18.48
CA GLU A 111 -2.83 9.04 18.09
C GLU A 111 -2.10 8.12 19.08
N TYR A 112 -1.25 7.24 18.54
CA TYR A 112 -0.25 6.48 19.30
C TYR A 112 1.13 7.01 18.92
N ARG A 113 1.80 7.67 19.87
CA ARG A 113 3.12 8.31 19.69
C ARG A 113 4.20 7.44 20.31
N PHE A 114 5.32 7.29 19.62
CA PHE A 114 6.43 6.45 20.07
C PHE A 114 7.77 7.04 19.64
N ALA A 115 8.83 6.70 20.38
CA ALA A 115 10.18 7.15 20.08
C ALA A 115 10.68 6.51 18.79
N ALA A 116 11.24 7.32 17.89
CA ALA A 116 11.81 6.90 16.63
C ALA A 116 12.99 7.82 16.29
N PRO A 117 14.11 7.73 17.03
CA PRO A 117 15.20 8.68 16.91
C PRO A 117 15.85 8.61 15.51
N THR A 118 16.38 9.74 15.05
CA THR A 118 16.84 9.90 13.66
C THR A 118 18.35 9.70 13.49
N ASP A 119 19.06 9.38 14.56
CA ASP A 119 20.50 9.16 14.56
C ASP A 119 20.88 7.90 13.75
N GLY A 120 21.91 8.02 12.93
CA GLY A 120 22.43 6.93 12.12
C GLY A 120 21.53 6.47 10.97
N VAL A 121 20.48 7.22 10.62
CA VAL A 121 19.57 6.92 9.49
C VAL A 121 19.65 8.01 8.41
N ASP A 122 19.87 7.60 7.17
CA ASP A 122 19.79 8.46 5.99
C ASP A 122 18.33 8.72 5.62
N PHE A 123 17.87 9.92 5.97
CA PHE A 123 16.54 10.43 5.65
C PHE A 123 16.56 11.53 4.57
N SER A 124 17.56 11.51 3.69
CA SER A 124 17.64 12.44 2.54
C SER A 124 16.39 12.38 1.65
N GLN A 125 15.78 11.21 1.52
CA GLN A 125 14.57 10.96 0.71
C GLN A 125 13.25 10.96 1.53
N GLY A 126 13.30 11.41 2.79
CA GLY A 126 12.14 11.55 3.68
C GLY A 126 12.22 10.67 4.93
N ALA A 127 11.89 11.26 6.08
CA ALA A 127 12.18 10.70 7.40
C ALA A 127 11.22 9.62 7.91
N GLY A 128 10.40 9.07 7.00
CA GLY A 128 9.38 8.11 7.34
C GLY A 128 8.31 8.67 8.27
N PRO A 129 7.44 7.80 8.80
CA PRO A 129 7.37 6.35 8.54
C PRO A 129 7.12 6.02 7.07
N HIS A 130 7.63 4.88 6.59
CA HIS A 130 7.50 4.48 5.17
C HIS A 130 6.51 3.36 4.94
N ALA A 131 6.41 2.41 5.87
CA ALA A 131 5.52 1.27 5.75
C ALA A 131 4.04 1.67 5.87
N THR A 132 3.18 0.88 5.24
CA THR A 132 1.72 0.98 5.43
C THR A 132 1.28 0.03 6.53
N PRO A 133 0.44 0.46 7.48
CA PRO A 133 -0.14 -0.45 8.48
C PRO A 133 -0.97 -1.57 7.85
N LEU A 134 -1.44 -2.48 8.69
CA LEU A 134 -2.34 -3.57 8.35
C LEU A 134 -3.47 -3.65 9.38
N ILE A 135 -4.71 -3.72 8.91
CA ILE A 135 -5.88 -3.97 9.76
C ILE A 135 -6.31 -5.43 9.65
N VAL A 136 -6.47 -6.09 10.80
CA VAL A 136 -7.09 -7.43 10.88
C VAL A 136 -8.02 -7.47 12.09
N GLY A 137 -9.31 -7.66 11.87
CA GLY A 137 -10.31 -7.64 12.94
C GLY A 137 -10.24 -6.33 13.74
N ASN A 138 -10.04 -6.41 15.06
CA ASN A 138 -9.91 -5.23 15.92
C ASN A 138 -8.44 -4.74 16.09
N ARG A 139 -7.49 -5.26 15.32
CA ARG A 139 -6.07 -4.96 15.45
C ARG A 139 -5.54 -4.12 14.30
N LEU A 140 -4.63 -3.22 14.62
CA LEU A 140 -3.83 -2.44 13.67
C LEU A 140 -2.36 -2.78 13.90
N TYR A 141 -1.71 -3.35 12.89
CA TYR A 141 -0.28 -3.65 12.89
C TYR A 141 0.48 -2.57 12.15
N ALA A 142 1.47 -1.97 12.79
CA ALA A 142 2.25 -0.87 12.22
C ALA A 142 3.74 -1.13 12.43
N THR A 143 4.56 -0.72 11.46
CA THR A 143 6.02 -0.83 11.56
C THR A 143 6.71 0.53 11.44
N SER A 144 7.59 0.84 12.38
CA SER A 144 8.33 2.11 12.40
C SER A 144 9.47 2.13 11.39
N SER A 145 10.00 3.33 11.09
CA SER A 145 11.25 3.45 10.33
C SER A 145 12.47 2.84 11.06
N ARG A 146 12.34 2.56 12.36
CA ARG A 146 13.36 1.97 13.22
C ARG A 146 13.24 0.45 13.37
N ARG A 147 12.41 -0.21 12.55
CA ARG A 147 12.19 -1.66 12.56
C ARG A 147 11.52 -2.17 13.84
N GLU A 148 10.60 -1.39 14.40
CA GLU A 148 9.70 -1.88 15.44
C GLU A 148 8.37 -2.29 14.83
N LEU A 149 7.74 -3.33 15.35
CA LEU A 149 6.39 -3.76 15.02
C LEU A 149 5.49 -3.52 16.23
N PHE A 150 4.35 -2.88 16.01
CA PHE A 150 3.34 -2.63 17.04
C PHE A 150 2.04 -3.32 16.65
N ALA A 151 1.36 -3.94 17.61
CA ALA A 151 -0.04 -4.33 17.50
C ALA A 151 -0.88 -3.44 18.41
N LEU A 152 -1.74 -2.63 17.79
CA LEU A 152 -2.59 -1.68 18.48
C LEU A 152 -4.06 -2.10 18.39
N ASP A 153 -4.85 -1.69 19.37
CA ASP A 153 -6.30 -1.65 19.27
C ASP A 153 -6.71 -0.62 18.21
N LYS A 154 -7.37 -1.08 17.15
CA LYS A 154 -7.77 -0.23 16.03
C LYS A 154 -8.78 0.86 16.46
N ALA A 155 -9.56 0.61 17.51
CA ALA A 155 -10.59 1.53 17.96
C ALA A 155 -10.03 2.70 18.76
N THR A 156 -8.98 2.47 19.56
CA THR A 156 -8.47 3.38 20.61
C THR A 156 -6.99 3.74 20.47
N GLY A 157 -6.22 3.01 19.67
CA GLY A 157 -4.76 3.18 19.56
C GLY A 157 -3.96 2.55 20.71
N LYS A 158 -4.62 1.85 21.65
CA LYS A 158 -3.93 1.22 22.79
C LYS A 158 -3.00 0.10 22.31
N LEU A 159 -1.76 0.10 22.79
CA LEU A 159 -0.80 -0.98 22.54
C LEU A 159 -1.26 -2.30 23.18
N PHE A 160 -1.25 -3.38 22.41
CA PHE A 160 -1.36 -4.75 22.90
C PHE A 160 0.00 -5.38 23.14
N TRP A 161 0.87 -5.35 22.13
CA TRP A 161 2.23 -5.88 22.17
C TRP A 161 3.09 -5.21 21.09
N SER A 162 4.41 -5.29 21.25
CA SER A 162 5.38 -4.77 20.28
C SER A 162 6.62 -5.64 20.21
N HIS A 163 7.35 -5.52 19.10
CA HIS A 163 8.69 -6.07 18.93
C HIS A 163 9.65 -5.02 18.39
N ASP A 164 10.88 -4.99 18.91
CA ASP A 164 11.99 -4.25 18.32
C ASP A 164 12.94 -5.24 17.63
N PHE A 165 12.98 -5.19 16.30
CA PHE A 165 13.76 -6.14 15.52
C PHE A 165 15.26 -6.03 15.74
N ILE A 166 15.76 -4.84 16.09
CA ILE A 166 17.18 -4.60 16.31
C ILE A 166 17.59 -5.22 17.64
N THR A 167 16.85 -4.94 18.72
CA THR A 167 17.24 -5.43 20.06
C THR A 167 16.91 -6.90 20.29
N GLU A 168 15.76 -7.39 19.79
CA GLU A 168 15.35 -8.78 20.03
C GLU A 168 15.96 -9.77 19.05
N TYR A 169 16.26 -9.33 17.83
CA TYR A 169 16.72 -10.22 16.75
C TYR A 169 18.08 -9.82 16.18
N GLY A 170 18.68 -8.69 16.59
CA GLY A 170 19.94 -8.23 15.99
C GLY A 170 19.78 -7.86 14.51
N ALA A 171 18.61 -7.34 14.12
CA ALA A 171 18.36 -6.88 12.76
C ALA A 171 19.39 -5.79 12.37
N PRO A 172 19.80 -5.72 11.09
CA PRO A 172 20.71 -4.69 10.62
C PRO A 172 20.18 -3.27 10.88
N ASN A 173 21.08 -2.31 11.01
CA ASN A 173 20.71 -0.90 11.10
C ASN A 173 19.74 -0.52 9.96
N PRO A 174 18.66 0.24 10.22
CA PRO A 174 17.69 0.64 9.21
C PRO A 174 18.29 1.36 8.00
N GLY A 175 19.48 1.98 8.09
CA GLY A 175 20.16 2.57 6.94
C GLY A 175 19.38 3.74 6.34
N ARG A 176 18.42 3.46 5.45
CA ARG A 176 17.47 4.42 4.85
C ARG A 176 16.05 4.34 5.44
N GLY A 177 15.88 3.68 6.57
CA GLY A 177 14.59 3.42 7.21
C GLY A 177 14.03 2.04 6.89
N TYR A 178 12.75 1.81 7.22
CA TYR A 178 12.06 0.55 7.03
C TYR A 178 10.69 0.77 6.39
N SER A 179 10.44 0.07 5.28
CA SER A 179 9.27 0.32 4.40
C SER A 179 8.40 -0.91 4.15
N CYS A 180 8.73 -2.06 4.75
CA CYS A 180 7.97 -3.28 4.56
C CYS A 180 6.65 -3.24 5.35
N SER A 181 5.53 -3.28 4.63
CA SER A 181 4.19 -3.31 5.23
C SER A 181 3.87 -4.71 5.75
N PRO A 182 3.38 -4.88 6.99
CA PRO A 182 3.04 -6.19 7.57
C PRO A 182 1.99 -6.95 6.74
N LEU A 183 2.08 -8.28 6.71
CA LEU A 183 1.17 -9.15 5.96
C LEU A 183 0.50 -10.15 6.89
N ALA A 184 -0.83 -10.26 6.86
CA ALA A 184 -1.53 -11.31 7.61
C ALA A 184 -1.56 -12.62 6.82
N TYR A 185 -1.36 -13.73 7.52
CA TYR A 185 -1.63 -15.07 7.01
C TYR A 185 -2.18 -15.94 8.13
N ARG A 186 -3.45 -16.35 8.01
CA ARG A 186 -4.17 -17.07 9.08
C ARG A 186 -4.06 -16.30 10.40
N ASP A 187 -3.51 -16.92 11.44
CA ASP A 187 -3.35 -16.34 12.78
C ASP A 187 -2.02 -15.59 12.97
N THR A 188 -1.21 -15.42 11.91
CA THR A 188 0.08 -14.75 12.00
C THR A 188 0.12 -13.42 11.26
N VAL A 189 0.98 -12.53 11.72
CA VAL A 189 1.44 -11.34 11.00
C VAL A 189 2.91 -11.56 10.64
N ILE A 190 3.20 -11.43 9.35
CA ILE A 190 4.49 -11.69 8.72
C ILE A 190 5.15 -10.36 8.35
N VAL A 191 6.45 -10.26 8.66
CA VAL A 191 7.28 -9.07 8.46
C VAL A 191 8.69 -9.49 8.02
N THR A 192 9.37 -8.62 7.29
CA THR A 192 10.81 -8.81 7.01
C THR A 192 11.61 -8.21 8.15
N VAL A 193 12.57 -8.96 8.67
CA VAL A 193 13.43 -8.55 9.79
C VAL A 193 14.86 -8.28 9.27
N GLY A 194 15.34 -9.15 8.37
CA GLY A 194 16.70 -9.13 7.82
C GLY A 194 17.70 -9.88 8.68
N GLY A 195 18.83 -10.24 8.08
CA GLY A 195 19.92 -10.95 8.76
C GLY A 195 19.86 -12.48 8.62
N PRO A 196 20.85 -13.20 9.17
CA PRO A 196 21.00 -14.64 9.00
C PRO A 196 19.96 -15.43 9.80
N ASN A 197 19.32 -16.42 9.15
CA ASN A 197 18.31 -17.31 9.73
C ASN A 197 17.06 -16.62 10.31
N GLN A 198 16.81 -15.37 9.91
CA GLN A 198 15.70 -14.55 10.41
C GLN A 198 15.30 -13.46 9.43
N ALA A 199 15.63 -13.58 8.14
CA ALA A 199 15.27 -12.56 7.16
C ALA A 199 13.77 -12.24 7.16
N VAL A 200 12.93 -13.24 7.45
CA VAL A 200 11.48 -13.11 7.60
C VAL A 200 11.04 -13.76 8.91
N ALA A 201 10.08 -13.14 9.60
CA ALA A 201 9.48 -13.67 10.82
C ALA A 201 7.95 -13.56 10.78
N ALA A 202 7.29 -14.50 11.46
CA ALA A 202 5.86 -14.49 11.69
C ALA A 202 5.55 -14.52 13.17
N PHE A 203 4.67 -13.63 13.60
CA PHE A 203 4.24 -13.47 14.98
C PHE A 203 2.76 -13.79 15.09
N ASN A 204 2.35 -14.44 16.19
CA ASN A 204 0.94 -14.67 16.46
C ASN A 204 0.22 -13.32 16.60
N GLN A 205 -0.87 -13.14 15.86
CA GLN A 205 -1.63 -11.90 15.80
C GLN A 205 -2.15 -11.44 17.16
N GLN A 206 -2.55 -12.38 18.02
CA GLN A 206 -3.16 -12.09 19.31
C GLN A 206 -2.12 -11.82 20.39
N SER A 207 -1.13 -12.70 20.54
CA SER A 207 -0.18 -12.66 21.65
C SER A 207 1.14 -11.96 21.34
N GLY A 208 1.50 -11.79 20.06
CA GLY A 208 2.83 -11.36 19.65
C GLY A 208 3.88 -12.46 19.74
N ALA A 209 3.54 -13.67 20.18
CA ALA A 209 4.54 -14.74 20.27
C ALA A 209 5.12 -15.07 18.88
N LEU A 210 6.45 -15.17 18.79
CA LEU A 210 7.12 -15.64 17.58
C LEU A 210 6.63 -17.06 17.24
N VAL A 211 6.14 -17.26 16.02
CA VAL A 211 5.69 -18.56 15.51
C VAL A 211 6.79 -19.22 14.70
N TRP A 212 7.41 -18.47 13.78
CA TRP A 212 8.58 -18.91 13.03
C TRP A 212 9.43 -17.73 12.60
N LYS A 213 10.73 -17.97 12.40
CA LYS A 213 11.66 -17.08 11.70
C LYS A 213 12.56 -17.90 10.80
N SER A 214 12.91 -17.37 9.64
CA SER A 214 13.60 -18.13 8.60
C SER A 214 14.26 -17.23 7.56
N GLY A 215 15.06 -17.87 6.69
CA GLY A 215 15.71 -17.21 5.56
C GLY A 215 16.93 -16.37 5.97
N SER A 216 17.69 -15.96 4.97
CA SER A 216 18.87 -15.11 5.12
C SER A 216 18.86 -14.07 4.00
N GLY A 217 19.26 -12.84 4.32
CA GLY A 217 19.31 -11.75 3.36
C GLY A 217 19.07 -10.39 4.01
N GLU A 218 19.22 -9.34 3.22
CA GLU A 218 18.88 -7.99 3.62
C GLU A 218 17.38 -7.75 3.46
N THR A 219 16.87 -6.71 4.11
CA THR A 219 15.50 -6.25 3.85
C THR A 219 15.50 -5.34 2.63
N SER A 220 14.61 -5.59 1.67
CA SER A 220 14.30 -4.63 0.62
C SER A 220 13.05 -3.80 0.97
N PRO A 221 12.90 -2.56 0.47
CA PRO A 221 11.73 -1.73 0.78
C PRO A 221 10.38 -2.30 0.29
N ALA A 222 10.37 -3.10 -0.78
CA ALA A 222 9.17 -3.70 -1.33
C ALA A 222 8.42 -4.55 -0.30
N SER A 223 7.12 -4.26 -0.15
CA SER A 223 6.25 -5.03 0.75
C SER A 223 5.97 -6.43 0.17
N PRO A 224 5.88 -7.47 1.03
CA PRO A 224 5.64 -8.84 0.59
C PRO A 224 4.22 -9.06 0.05
N ILE A 225 4.08 -10.07 -0.80
CA ILE A 225 2.79 -10.54 -1.33
C ILE A 225 2.57 -12.02 -1.05
N LEU A 226 1.31 -12.42 -0.98
CA LEU A 226 0.90 -13.82 -1.04
C LEU A 226 0.46 -14.14 -2.47
N ILE A 227 0.92 -15.27 -2.98
CA ILE A 227 0.50 -15.84 -4.25
C ILE A 227 0.04 -17.28 -4.03
N ASP A 228 -0.79 -17.77 -4.93
CA ASP A 228 -1.13 -19.19 -5.03
C ASP A 228 -0.46 -19.77 -6.27
N VAL A 229 0.36 -20.81 -6.09
CA VAL A 229 1.05 -21.51 -7.16
C VAL A 229 0.55 -22.95 -7.18
N ASP A 230 -0.33 -23.25 -8.12
CA ASP A 230 -0.95 -24.58 -8.30
C ASP A 230 -1.58 -25.13 -6.99
N GLY A 231 -2.26 -24.26 -6.23
CA GLY A 231 -2.91 -24.60 -4.96
C GLY A 231 -2.00 -24.53 -3.73
N GLN A 232 -0.72 -24.17 -3.89
CA GLN A 232 0.19 -23.91 -2.76
C GLN A 232 0.30 -22.40 -2.49
N PRO A 233 -0.12 -21.92 -1.30
CA PRO A 233 0.15 -20.55 -0.88
C PRO A 233 1.65 -20.31 -0.70
N GLN A 234 2.16 -19.23 -1.26
CA GLN A 234 3.56 -18.82 -1.16
C GLN A 234 3.66 -17.34 -0.81
N LEU A 235 4.53 -17.03 0.15
CA LEU A 235 4.97 -15.68 0.46
C LEU A 235 6.12 -15.31 -0.47
N VAL A 236 5.99 -14.21 -1.21
CA VAL A 236 7.07 -13.66 -2.04
C VAL A 236 7.67 -12.45 -1.35
N VAL A 237 8.99 -12.48 -1.14
CA VAL A 237 9.76 -11.39 -0.53
C VAL A 237 10.98 -11.05 -1.40
N PHE A 238 11.41 -9.79 -1.36
CA PHE A 238 12.73 -9.40 -1.84
C PHE A 238 13.73 -9.41 -0.67
N GLY A 239 14.83 -10.15 -0.84
CA GLY A 239 15.90 -10.32 0.15
C GLY A 239 17.16 -9.48 -0.13
N GLY A 240 17.02 -8.31 -0.77
CA GLY A 240 18.14 -7.47 -1.21
C GLY A 240 18.64 -7.80 -2.61
N ASP A 241 19.20 -8.99 -2.80
CA ASP A 241 19.83 -9.43 -4.05
C ASP A 241 19.04 -10.52 -4.81
N ARG A 242 17.88 -10.91 -4.28
CA ARG A 242 17.07 -12.04 -4.75
C ARG A 242 15.59 -11.86 -4.46
N ILE A 243 14.76 -12.55 -5.24
CA ILE A 243 13.36 -12.82 -4.95
C ILE A 243 13.28 -14.20 -4.31
N VAL A 244 12.56 -14.33 -3.22
CA VAL A 244 12.41 -15.60 -2.48
C VAL A 244 10.93 -15.94 -2.37
N GLY A 245 10.57 -17.18 -2.72
CA GLY A 245 9.29 -17.77 -2.40
C GLY A 245 9.41 -18.65 -1.15
N MET A 246 8.52 -18.44 -0.19
CA MET A 246 8.53 -19.13 1.09
C MET A 246 7.14 -19.68 1.41
N ASN A 247 7.07 -20.78 2.15
CA ASN A 247 5.80 -21.25 2.70
C ASN A 247 5.39 -20.32 3.86
N PRO A 248 4.25 -19.59 3.77
CA PRO A 248 3.85 -18.62 4.77
C PRO A 248 3.46 -19.26 6.12
N ALA A 249 3.19 -20.57 6.15
CA ALA A 249 2.80 -21.26 7.38
C ALA A 249 3.99 -21.57 8.30
N ASN A 250 5.19 -21.77 7.74
CA ASN A 250 6.35 -22.26 8.50
C ASN A 250 7.70 -21.61 8.12
N GLY A 251 7.71 -20.69 7.15
CA GLY A 251 8.94 -20.00 6.72
C GLY A 251 9.89 -20.84 5.86
N GLN A 252 9.51 -22.04 5.43
CA GLN A 252 10.38 -22.84 4.57
C GLN A 252 10.58 -22.14 3.22
N THR A 253 11.84 -21.91 2.82
CA THR A 253 12.15 -21.44 1.47
C THR A 253 11.77 -22.52 0.45
N LEU A 254 10.89 -22.17 -0.48
CA LEU A 254 10.44 -23.04 -1.57
C LEU A 254 11.29 -22.85 -2.81
N TRP A 255 11.69 -21.61 -3.09
CA TRP A 255 12.55 -21.26 -4.22
C TRP A 255 13.21 -19.90 -3.99
N SER A 256 14.25 -19.63 -4.78
CA SER A 256 14.93 -18.33 -4.81
C SER A 256 15.41 -18.03 -6.22
N HIS A 257 15.38 -16.77 -6.62
CA HIS A 257 15.85 -16.30 -7.91
C HIS A 257 16.68 -15.02 -7.77
N PRO A 258 17.86 -14.90 -8.37
CA PRO A 258 18.65 -13.66 -8.33
C PRO A 258 17.87 -12.45 -8.88
N HIS A 259 17.96 -11.32 -8.19
CA HIS A 259 17.40 -10.03 -8.58
C HIS A 259 18.17 -8.92 -7.85
N LYS A 260 19.42 -8.73 -8.29
CA LYS A 260 20.37 -7.82 -7.65
C LYS A 260 20.22 -6.40 -8.18
N THR A 261 20.18 -5.44 -7.27
CA THR A 261 20.30 -4.00 -7.53
C THR A 261 21.64 -3.48 -7.02
N ASP A 262 22.03 -2.27 -7.41
CA ASP A 262 23.28 -1.64 -6.95
C ASP A 262 23.33 -1.45 -5.42
N TRP A 263 22.17 -1.36 -4.76
CA TRP A 263 22.06 -0.99 -3.33
C TRP A 263 21.12 -1.88 -2.51
N GLY A 264 20.74 -3.06 -3.00
CA GLY A 264 19.72 -3.92 -2.36
C GLY A 264 18.29 -3.33 -2.35
N LEU A 265 18.06 -2.23 -3.09
CA LEU A 265 16.84 -1.46 -3.12
C LEU A 265 15.84 -1.98 -4.18
N ASN A 266 15.18 -3.08 -3.86
CA ASN A 266 13.95 -3.49 -4.56
C ASN A 266 12.77 -2.79 -3.91
N ILE A 267 12.21 -1.77 -4.58
CA ILE A 267 11.19 -0.89 -4.00
C ILE A 267 9.78 -1.28 -4.45
N SER A 268 9.60 -1.60 -5.74
CA SER A 268 8.29 -1.93 -6.29
C SER A 268 7.84 -3.33 -5.86
N THR A 269 6.59 -3.45 -5.42
CA THR A 269 5.98 -4.73 -5.07
C THR A 269 5.80 -5.60 -6.32
N PRO A 270 6.14 -6.91 -6.29
CA PRO A 270 5.91 -7.81 -7.42
C PRO A 270 4.43 -7.93 -7.80
N VAL A 271 4.17 -8.33 -9.04
CA VAL A 271 2.81 -8.55 -9.55
C VAL A 271 2.63 -10.00 -9.98
N TRP A 272 1.58 -10.65 -9.47
CA TRP A 272 1.28 -12.05 -9.76
C TRP A 272 0.20 -12.19 -10.84
N SER A 273 0.44 -13.08 -11.80
CA SER A 273 -0.57 -13.59 -12.73
C SER A 273 -0.93 -15.03 -12.35
N PRO A 274 -2.08 -15.28 -11.72
CA PRO A 274 -2.52 -16.65 -11.46
C PRO A 274 -2.90 -17.39 -12.74
N THR A 275 -3.34 -16.69 -13.79
CA THR A 275 -3.76 -17.31 -15.06
C THR A 275 -2.58 -17.79 -15.90
N ASP A 276 -1.48 -17.04 -15.89
CA ASP A 276 -0.29 -17.36 -16.67
C ASP A 276 0.81 -18.01 -15.83
N HIS A 277 0.61 -18.08 -14.50
CA HIS A 277 1.59 -18.52 -13.52
C HIS A 277 2.89 -17.68 -13.55
N LEU A 278 2.75 -16.38 -13.87
CA LEU A 278 3.88 -15.47 -14.01
C LEU A 278 3.96 -14.48 -12.85
N LEU A 279 5.14 -14.39 -12.24
CA LEU A 279 5.51 -13.34 -11.29
C LEU A 279 6.35 -12.28 -12.02
N PHE A 280 5.80 -11.08 -12.18
CA PHE A 280 6.54 -9.92 -12.66
C PHE A 280 7.23 -9.21 -11.49
N ALA A 281 8.53 -8.99 -11.63
CA ALA A 281 9.35 -8.27 -10.66
C ALA A 281 10.16 -7.20 -11.39
N SER A 282 10.26 -6.01 -10.79
CA SER A 282 10.96 -4.87 -11.36
C SER A 282 11.73 -4.11 -10.29
N ALA A 283 12.92 -3.65 -10.66
CA ALA A 283 13.69 -2.71 -9.88
C ALA A 283 14.44 -1.72 -10.78
N ALA A 284 14.61 -0.50 -10.26
CA ALA A 284 15.53 0.48 -10.80
C ALA A 284 17.00 0.13 -10.45
N TYR A 285 17.90 1.11 -10.35
CA TYR A 285 19.27 0.90 -9.90
C TYR A 285 19.99 -0.21 -10.67
N SER A 286 20.08 0.00 -11.99
CA SER A 286 20.77 -0.86 -12.95
C SER A 286 20.21 -2.29 -13.12
N THR A 287 19.02 -2.59 -12.58
CA THR A 287 18.45 -3.95 -12.61
C THR A 287 17.57 -4.19 -13.83
N GLY A 288 16.33 -3.68 -13.85
CA GLY A 288 15.35 -4.04 -14.88
C GLY A 288 14.19 -4.85 -14.33
N SER A 289 13.45 -5.47 -15.25
CA SER A 289 12.28 -6.28 -14.98
C SER A 289 12.46 -7.70 -15.51
N ARG A 290 11.75 -8.65 -14.91
CA ARG A 290 11.68 -10.04 -15.38
C ARG A 290 10.31 -10.64 -15.09
N ALA A 291 9.97 -11.71 -15.81
CA ALA A 291 8.89 -12.60 -15.42
C ALA A 291 9.43 -13.98 -15.08
N LEU A 292 9.00 -14.50 -13.93
CA LEU A 292 9.29 -15.85 -13.48
C LEU A 292 8.01 -16.69 -13.61
N GLU A 293 8.06 -17.77 -14.37
CA GLU A 293 7.03 -18.80 -14.33
C GLU A 293 7.23 -19.67 -13.10
N LEU A 294 6.18 -19.78 -12.29
CA LEU A 294 6.17 -20.54 -11.05
C LEU A 294 5.17 -21.69 -11.17
N ARG A 295 5.63 -22.93 -10.96
CA ARG A 295 4.81 -24.14 -11.02
C ARG A 295 5.11 -25.07 -9.86
N GLN A 296 4.16 -25.93 -9.51
CA GLN A 296 4.40 -27.14 -8.72
C GLN A 296 4.58 -28.33 -9.67
N LEU A 297 5.76 -28.91 -9.68
CA LEU A 297 6.08 -30.13 -10.42
C LEU A 297 6.61 -31.17 -9.43
N ASP A 298 5.98 -32.34 -9.40
CA ASP A 298 6.36 -33.45 -8.50
C ASP A 298 6.47 -33.04 -7.02
N GLY A 299 5.55 -32.17 -6.57
CA GLY A 299 5.50 -31.67 -5.20
C GLY A 299 6.60 -30.66 -4.83
N LYS A 300 7.33 -30.12 -5.82
CA LYS A 300 8.35 -29.10 -5.64
C LYS A 300 8.04 -27.86 -6.45
N ALA A 301 8.41 -26.70 -5.90
CA ALA A 301 8.33 -25.46 -6.63
C ALA A 301 9.40 -25.43 -7.74
N HIS A 302 8.96 -25.16 -8.96
CA HIS A 302 9.79 -24.94 -10.13
C HIS A 302 9.71 -23.48 -10.55
N VAL A 303 10.87 -22.89 -10.84
CA VAL A 303 11.01 -21.49 -11.25
C VAL A 303 11.72 -21.43 -12.59
N ALA A 304 11.10 -20.83 -13.60
CA ALA A 304 11.71 -20.56 -14.89
C ALA A 304 11.66 -19.07 -15.22
N GLU A 305 12.81 -18.42 -15.45
CA GLU A 305 12.81 -17.08 -16.01
C GLU A 305 12.35 -17.12 -17.47
N LYS A 306 11.22 -16.48 -17.77
CA LYS A 306 10.68 -16.43 -19.14
C LYS A 306 11.35 -15.36 -19.97
N TRP A 307 11.67 -14.24 -19.33
CA TRP A 307 12.36 -13.13 -19.95
C TRP A 307 12.92 -12.18 -18.90
N PHE A 308 13.90 -11.40 -19.33
CA PHE A 308 14.47 -10.26 -18.62
C PHE A 308 14.58 -9.07 -19.58
N THR A 309 14.36 -7.86 -19.07
CA THR A 309 14.55 -6.61 -19.83
C THR A 309 14.99 -5.47 -18.91
N ASN A 310 15.98 -4.69 -19.35
CA ASN A 310 16.37 -3.45 -18.66
C ASN A 310 15.59 -2.22 -19.15
N ARG A 311 14.64 -2.38 -20.08
CA ARG A 311 13.85 -1.28 -20.63
C ARG A 311 12.68 -0.84 -19.73
N MET A 312 12.27 -1.72 -18.83
CA MET A 312 11.33 -1.42 -17.76
C MET A 312 12.06 -1.48 -16.42
N ARG A 313 12.08 -0.37 -15.70
CA ARG A 313 12.76 -0.21 -14.40
C ARG A 313 11.86 0.58 -13.48
N VAL A 314 11.07 -0.09 -12.67
CA VAL A 314 10.18 0.60 -11.73
C VAL A 314 10.96 0.96 -10.48
N HIS A 315 11.03 2.26 -10.20
CA HIS A 315 11.68 2.80 -9.02
C HIS A 315 10.70 2.85 -7.86
N ILE A 316 10.30 4.04 -7.42
CA ILE A 316 9.28 4.25 -6.40
C ILE A 316 7.92 4.33 -7.11
N GLY A 317 7.27 3.19 -7.33
CA GLY A 317 6.02 3.13 -8.08
C GLY A 317 5.29 1.80 -7.97
N THR A 318 3.97 1.84 -8.10
CA THR A 318 3.11 0.66 -8.20
C THR A 318 2.94 0.23 -9.66
N VAL A 319 2.67 -1.05 -9.86
CA VAL A 319 2.47 -1.66 -11.18
C VAL A 319 1.09 -2.29 -11.23
N ILE A 320 0.34 -2.02 -12.28
CA ILE A 320 -0.98 -2.59 -12.52
C ILE A 320 -0.88 -3.62 -13.64
N ARG A 321 -1.43 -4.81 -13.43
CA ARG A 321 -1.64 -5.80 -14.50
C ARG A 321 -3.08 -5.76 -14.96
N LEU A 322 -3.31 -5.61 -16.27
CA LEU A 322 -4.61 -5.81 -16.91
C LEU A 322 -4.44 -6.80 -18.07
N GLY A 323 -5.08 -7.95 -17.97
CA GLY A 323 -4.92 -9.05 -18.92
C GLY A 323 -3.45 -9.45 -19.07
N ASP A 324 -2.96 -9.41 -20.31
CA ASP A 324 -1.61 -9.84 -20.68
C ASP A 324 -0.55 -8.74 -20.51
N TYR A 325 -0.91 -7.57 -19.96
CA TYR A 325 -0.03 -6.40 -19.91
C TYR A 325 0.16 -5.89 -18.49
N VAL A 326 1.37 -5.40 -18.21
CA VAL A 326 1.70 -4.66 -17.01
C VAL A 326 1.99 -3.21 -17.36
N TYR A 327 1.51 -2.30 -16.51
CA TYR A 327 1.61 -0.86 -16.65
C TYR A 327 2.31 -0.29 -15.43
N GLY A 328 3.32 0.55 -15.63
CA GLY A 328 4.09 1.15 -14.54
C GLY A 328 4.98 2.28 -15.04
N SER A 329 5.43 3.14 -14.13
CA SER A 329 6.38 4.19 -14.47
C SER A 329 7.81 3.64 -14.48
N SER A 330 8.43 3.57 -15.66
CA SER A 330 9.81 3.16 -15.87
C SER A 330 10.75 4.35 -15.76
N GLY A 331 11.74 4.28 -14.87
CA GLY A 331 12.74 5.33 -14.69
C GLY A 331 13.52 5.16 -13.39
N ASP A 332 14.58 5.93 -13.22
CA ASP A 332 15.35 6.07 -11.99
C ASP A 332 15.62 7.58 -11.81
N PHE A 333 16.85 8.00 -11.53
CA PHE A 333 17.29 9.40 -11.66
C PHE A 333 17.29 9.85 -13.13
N GLY A 334 16.29 10.64 -13.55
CA GLY A 334 16.13 11.12 -14.93
C GLY A 334 14.68 11.02 -15.41
N PRO A 335 14.42 11.15 -16.73
CA PRO A 335 13.09 11.01 -17.29
C PRO A 335 12.48 9.65 -16.92
N ALA A 336 11.25 9.66 -16.40
CA ALA A 336 10.46 8.46 -16.20
C ALA A 336 9.26 8.46 -17.17
N PHE A 337 8.96 7.29 -17.71
CA PHE A 337 7.90 7.09 -18.69
C PHE A 337 6.88 6.10 -18.16
N LEU A 338 5.60 6.43 -18.21
CA LEU A 338 4.57 5.41 -18.08
C LEU A 338 4.75 4.44 -19.24
N SER A 339 4.88 3.15 -18.94
CA SER A 339 5.22 2.13 -19.92
C SER A 339 4.25 0.97 -19.82
N ALA A 340 3.86 0.43 -20.96
CA ALA A 340 3.18 -0.87 -21.04
C ALA A 340 4.17 -1.93 -21.49
N VAL A 341 4.17 -3.07 -20.80
CA VAL A 341 4.98 -4.24 -21.13
C VAL A 341 4.06 -5.44 -21.27
N ASP A 342 4.26 -6.20 -22.35
CA ASP A 342 3.64 -7.51 -22.51
C ASP A 342 4.23 -8.47 -21.45
N MET A 343 3.39 -8.96 -20.55
CA MET A 343 3.83 -9.75 -19.39
C MET A 343 4.39 -11.12 -19.78
N LYS A 344 4.04 -11.64 -20.95
CA LYS A 344 4.50 -12.96 -21.44
C LYS A 344 5.83 -12.86 -22.16
N THR A 345 6.12 -11.74 -22.81
CA THR A 345 7.30 -11.59 -23.69
C THR A 345 8.32 -10.57 -23.20
N GLY A 346 7.96 -9.67 -22.27
CA GLY A 346 8.82 -8.58 -21.81
C GLY A 346 8.96 -7.43 -22.81
N LYS A 347 8.22 -7.46 -23.92
CA LYS A 347 8.25 -6.41 -24.94
C LYS A 347 7.56 -5.15 -24.42
N VAL A 348 8.29 -4.03 -24.43
CA VAL A 348 7.69 -2.69 -24.23
C VAL A 348 6.80 -2.39 -25.42
N VAL A 349 5.50 -2.21 -25.17
CA VAL A 349 4.48 -1.98 -26.21
C VAL A 349 4.38 -0.50 -26.55
N TRP A 350 4.40 0.36 -25.53
CA TRP A 350 4.44 1.81 -25.68
C TRP A 350 5.05 2.46 -24.44
N GLN A 351 5.44 3.72 -24.60
CA GLN A 351 5.88 4.61 -23.54
C GLN A 351 5.20 5.98 -23.69
N ASP A 352 4.83 6.58 -22.58
CA ASP A 352 4.11 7.85 -22.50
C ASP A 352 4.77 8.78 -21.48
N ARG A 353 4.72 10.10 -21.74
CA ARG A 353 5.40 11.15 -20.94
C ARG A 353 4.45 11.94 -20.05
N SER A 354 3.16 11.62 -20.05
CA SER A 354 2.13 12.43 -19.37
C SER A 354 2.30 12.44 -17.85
N PHE A 355 2.76 11.32 -17.28
CA PHE A 355 2.98 11.13 -15.85
C PHE A 355 4.35 10.50 -15.60
N SER A 356 5.17 11.16 -14.77
CA SER A 356 6.50 10.70 -14.34
C SER A 356 6.43 10.13 -12.93
N ARG A 357 7.11 9.00 -12.69
CA ARG A 357 7.20 8.31 -11.37
C ARG A 357 5.86 8.21 -10.65
N ALA A 358 4.83 7.83 -11.40
CA ALA A 358 3.48 7.81 -10.89
C ALA A 358 3.18 6.56 -10.06
N GLN A 359 2.40 6.78 -9.00
CA GLN A 359 1.65 5.73 -8.33
C GLN A 359 0.36 5.47 -9.09
N LEU A 360 0.05 4.21 -9.28
CA LEU A 360 -1.10 3.71 -10.05
C LEU A 360 -2.09 2.97 -9.15
N LEU A 361 -3.37 3.19 -9.41
CA LEU A 361 -4.50 2.44 -8.87
C LEU A 361 -5.50 2.20 -9.99
N TYR A 362 -6.15 1.03 -10.04
CA TYR A 362 -7.15 0.73 -11.06
C TYR A 362 -8.53 0.46 -10.45
N ALA A 363 -9.54 1.15 -10.97
CA ALA A 363 -10.93 0.98 -10.54
C ALA A 363 -11.89 1.47 -11.63
N ASP A 364 -13.09 0.89 -11.69
CA ASP A 364 -14.14 1.31 -12.64
C ASP A 364 -13.71 1.45 -14.11
N GLY A 365 -12.84 0.55 -14.57
CA GLY A 365 -12.33 0.58 -15.95
C GLY A 365 -11.19 1.58 -16.18
N LYS A 366 -10.85 2.40 -15.17
CA LYS A 366 -9.96 3.56 -15.29
C LYS A 366 -8.71 3.39 -14.45
N LEU A 367 -7.60 3.91 -14.97
CA LEU A 367 -6.37 4.11 -14.24
C LEU A 367 -6.42 5.45 -13.51
N ILE A 368 -6.22 5.43 -12.20
CA ILE A 368 -6.00 6.60 -11.36
C ILE A 368 -4.49 6.74 -11.16
N LEU A 369 -3.94 7.91 -11.51
CA LEU A 369 -2.50 8.19 -11.45
C LEU A 369 -2.23 9.33 -10.48
N LEU A 370 -1.22 9.20 -9.64
CA LEU A 370 -0.65 10.30 -8.87
C LEU A 370 0.85 10.38 -9.16
N ASP A 371 1.28 11.43 -9.88
CA ASP A 371 2.71 11.64 -10.14
C ASP A 371 3.45 12.21 -8.93
N GLU A 372 4.79 12.16 -8.98
CA GLU A 372 5.64 12.59 -7.87
C GLU A 372 5.46 14.06 -7.49
N ASP A 373 5.00 14.89 -8.41
CA ASP A 373 4.74 16.32 -8.21
C ASP A 373 3.34 16.60 -7.65
N GLY A 374 2.52 15.57 -7.46
CA GLY A 374 1.20 15.70 -6.85
C GLY A 374 0.07 15.99 -7.84
N ASN A 375 0.26 15.70 -9.14
CA ASN A 375 -0.82 15.76 -10.12
C ASN A 375 -1.59 14.45 -10.13
N LEU A 376 -2.90 14.55 -9.94
CA LEU A 376 -3.84 13.46 -10.06
C LEU A 376 -4.35 13.35 -11.50
N GLY A 377 -4.44 12.13 -12.02
CA GLY A 377 -5.00 11.82 -13.33
C GLY A 377 -6.05 10.72 -13.27
N LEU A 378 -6.99 10.78 -14.20
CA LEU A 378 -7.82 9.65 -14.65
C LEU A 378 -7.48 9.35 -16.10
N ALA A 379 -7.34 8.07 -16.44
CA ALA A 379 -7.06 7.65 -17.80
C ALA A 379 -7.70 6.31 -18.15
N ASP A 380 -8.04 6.12 -19.41
CA ASP A 380 -8.17 4.79 -19.98
C ASP A 380 -6.78 4.29 -20.39
N VAL A 381 -6.53 3.00 -20.20
CA VAL A 381 -5.25 2.40 -20.55
C VAL A 381 -5.46 1.08 -21.27
N SER A 382 -4.68 0.85 -22.32
CA SER A 382 -4.72 -0.39 -23.11
C SER A 382 -3.37 -0.64 -23.78
N PRO A 383 -3.17 -1.77 -24.48
CA PRO A 383 -1.97 -1.99 -25.29
C PRO A 383 -1.81 -1.02 -26.45
N LYS A 384 -2.85 -0.24 -26.80
CA LYS A 384 -2.78 0.78 -27.85
C LYS A 384 -2.26 2.12 -27.35
N GLY A 385 -2.26 2.36 -26.04
CA GLY A 385 -1.80 3.60 -25.43
C GLY A 385 -2.56 3.99 -24.17
N LEU A 386 -2.24 5.18 -23.67
CA LEU A 386 -2.89 5.87 -22.57
C LEU A 386 -3.77 7.00 -23.13
N ASN A 387 -5.03 7.07 -22.70
CA ASN A 387 -5.92 8.19 -22.99
C ASN A 387 -6.24 8.93 -21.69
N VAL A 388 -5.64 10.10 -21.48
CA VAL A 388 -5.86 10.90 -20.26
C VAL A 388 -7.21 11.60 -20.34
N LEU A 389 -8.11 11.22 -19.44
CA LEU A 389 -9.48 11.71 -19.35
C LEU A 389 -9.58 13.02 -18.57
N ALA A 390 -8.82 13.12 -17.48
CA ALA A 390 -8.78 14.30 -16.63
C ALA A 390 -7.44 14.39 -15.90
N ARG A 391 -7.02 15.60 -15.56
CA ARG A 391 -5.82 15.87 -14.77
C ARG A 391 -6.01 17.11 -13.91
N ALA A 392 -5.52 17.08 -12.67
CA ALA A 392 -5.49 18.25 -11.80
C ALA A 392 -4.34 18.16 -10.78
N PRO A 393 -3.66 19.27 -10.45
CA PRO A 393 -2.75 19.32 -9.31
C PRO A 393 -3.57 19.25 -8.01
N VAL A 394 -3.26 18.28 -7.15
CA VAL A 394 -3.97 18.06 -5.88
C VAL A 394 -3.07 18.12 -4.65
N LEU A 395 -1.76 17.98 -4.84
CA LEU A 395 -0.72 18.04 -3.81
C LEU A 395 0.41 18.95 -4.28
N GLN A 396 1.30 19.35 -3.36
CA GLN A 396 2.33 20.38 -3.62
C GLN A 396 3.75 19.94 -3.26
N ASN A 397 3.89 18.80 -2.60
CA ASN A 397 5.19 18.23 -2.25
C ASN A 397 5.33 16.84 -2.90
N ILE A 398 6.53 16.27 -2.78
CA ILE A 398 6.84 14.91 -3.24
C ILE A 398 5.74 13.93 -2.79
N SER A 399 5.10 13.30 -3.77
CA SER A 399 3.91 12.46 -3.65
C SER A 399 4.20 11.01 -4.05
N TRP A 400 5.06 10.34 -3.28
CA TRP A 400 5.45 8.94 -3.53
C TRP A 400 4.53 7.91 -2.86
N THR A 401 3.47 8.35 -2.19
CA THR A 401 2.53 7.45 -1.52
C THR A 401 1.42 7.05 -2.49
N PRO A 402 1.15 5.75 -2.68
CA PRO A 402 0.03 5.32 -3.49
C PRO A 402 -1.32 5.86 -2.99
N PRO A 403 -2.22 6.25 -3.90
CA PRO A 403 -3.57 6.66 -3.52
C PRO A 403 -4.37 5.48 -2.95
N THR A 404 -5.42 5.80 -2.18
CA THR A 404 -6.38 4.83 -1.64
C THR A 404 -7.78 5.22 -2.05
N LEU A 405 -8.57 4.26 -2.54
CA LEU A 405 -9.93 4.50 -3.02
C LEU A 405 -10.95 3.71 -2.19
N ALA A 406 -11.92 4.41 -1.62
CA ALA A 406 -13.06 3.84 -0.90
C ALA A 406 -14.37 4.29 -1.57
N GLY A 407 -14.97 3.42 -2.39
CA GLY A 407 -16.09 3.81 -3.24
C GLY A 407 -15.62 4.89 -4.22
N THR A 408 -16.22 6.07 -4.17
CA THR A 408 -15.78 7.21 -5.00
C THR A 408 -14.84 8.18 -4.27
N THR A 409 -14.52 7.93 -2.99
CA THR A 409 -13.65 8.83 -2.21
C THR A 409 -12.20 8.39 -2.34
N LEU A 410 -11.37 9.28 -2.88
CA LEU A 410 -9.94 9.11 -3.00
C LEU A 410 -9.24 9.81 -1.83
N TYR A 411 -8.39 9.07 -1.13
CA TYR A 411 -7.49 9.59 -0.12
C TYR A 411 -6.06 9.60 -0.68
N VAL A 412 -5.41 10.74 -0.57
CA VAL A 412 -4.04 10.97 -1.04
C VAL A 412 -3.22 11.69 0.00
N ARG A 413 -1.90 11.52 -0.05
CA ARG A 413 -0.97 12.33 0.74
C ARG A 413 0.29 12.64 -0.05
N ASP A 414 0.90 13.77 0.31
CA ASP A 414 2.31 14.03 0.05
C ASP A 414 3.10 13.92 1.36
N ARG A 415 4.36 14.35 1.34
CA ARG A 415 5.23 14.39 2.53
C ARG A 415 4.74 15.30 3.66
N LYS A 416 3.68 16.09 3.52
CA LYS A 416 3.24 17.06 4.54
C LYS A 416 1.73 17.10 4.73
N THR A 417 0.98 16.76 3.70
CA THR A 417 -0.45 17.01 3.56
C THR A 417 -1.17 15.70 3.30
N ILE A 418 -2.35 15.54 3.91
CA ILE A 418 -3.32 14.49 3.58
C ILE A 418 -4.61 15.16 3.11
N ALA A 419 -5.25 14.58 2.10
CA ALA A 419 -6.47 15.13 1.50
C ALA A 419 -7.43 14.03 1.04
N ALA A 420 -8.71 14.40 0.96
CA ALA A 420 -9.77 13.57 0.38
C ALA A 420 -10.48 14.30 -0.76
N PHE A 421 -10.77 13.55 -1.82
CA PHE A 421 -11.47 14.03 -3.01
C PHE A 421 -12.60 13.07 -3.39
N ASN A 422 -13.72 13.59 -3.87
CA ASN A 422 -14.74 12.76 -4.50
C ASN A 422 -14.46 12.67 -6.00
N LEU A 423 -14.25 11.45 -6.49
CA LEU A 423 -14.04 11.14 -7.89
C LEU A 423 -15.32 10.68 -8.60
N GLY A 424 -16.45 10.68 -7.91
CA GLY A 424 -17.75 10.24 -8.43
C GLY A 424 -18.32 11.17 -9.49
N ALA A 425 -19.15 10.61 -10.38
CA ALA A 425 -19.92 11.32 -11.40
C ALA A 425 -21.04 12.19 -10.81
#